data_AF-A0A4Y2R444-F1
#
_entry.id   AF-A0A4Y2R444-F1
#
_cell.length_a   1.000
_cell.length_b   1.000
_cell.length_c   1.000
_cell.angle_alpha   90.00
_cell.angle_beta   90.00
_cell.angle_gamma   90.00
#
_symmetry.space_group_name_H-M   'P 1'
#
loop_
_entity.id
_entity.type
_entity.pdbx_description
1 polymer ?
#
loop_
_entity_poly.entity_id
_entity_poly.type
_entity_poly.pdbx_seq_one_letter_code
_entity_poly.pdbx_strand_id
1 'polypeptide(L)'
;MNNSEWCSSKDGVQWRKTKFRQNTRTRCHNIVLRLPGTKGPAEDVISPVKSWELFIHDNMIQLIVEFTNIFIEKSAPNFTRERDARKMDPLEIHAL
;
A
#
# COMPACT_ATOMS: atom_id res chain seq x y z
N MET A 1 35.80 -22.43 -36.18
CA MET A 1 34.85 -21.65 -35.36
C MET A 1 34.22 -22.60 -34.36
N ASN A 2 34.27 -22.30 -33.06
CA ASN A 2 33.65 -23.17 -32.04
C ASN A 2 32.12 -23.07 -32.13
N ASN A 3 31.48 -24.11 -32.68
CA ASN A 3 30.02 -24.20 -32.84
C ASN A 3 29.25 -24.31 -31.50
N SER A 4 29.94 -24.42 -30.36
CA SER A 4 29.32 -24.54 -29.05
C SER A 4 28.64 -23.25 -28.58
N GLU A 5 29.17 -22.08 -28.97
CA GLU A 5 28.73 -20.76 -28.46
C GLU A 5 27.67 -20.06 -29.31
N TRP A 6 27.38 -20.57 -30.51
CA TRP A 6 26.54 -19.88 -31.49
C TRP A 6 25.39 -20.78 -31.96
N CYS A 7 24.26 -20.15 -32.28
CA CYS A 7 23.11 -20.74 -32.94
C CYS A 7 22.94 -20.08 -34.30
N SER A 8 22.59 -20.84 -35.34
CA SER A 8 22.41 -20.31 -36.70
C SER A 8 20.99 -20.55 -37.20
N SER A 9 20.38 -19.53 -37.79
CA SER A 9 19.12 -19.63 -38.53
C SER A 9 19.37 -20.20 -39.92
N LYS A 10 18.31 -20.76 -40.55
CA LYS A 10 18.34 -21.19 -41.95
C LYS A 10 18.63 -20.04 -42.92
N ASP A 11 18.25 -18.82 -42.55
CA ASP A 11 18.53 -17.60 -43.34
C ASP A 11 19.95 -17.05 -43.12
N GLY A 12 20.81 -17.79 -42.43
CA GLY A 12 22.22 -17.44 -42.20
C GLY A 12 22.47 -16.50 -41.01
N VAL A 13 21.42 -16.00 -40.35
CA VAL A 13 21.56 -15.16 -39.15
C VAL A 13 22.09 -15.98 -37.98
N GLN A 14 23.15 -15.50 -37.32
CA GLN A 14 23.76 -16.19 -36.17
C GLN A 14 23.54 -15.43 -34.86
N TRP A 15 23.24 -16.17 -33.80
CA TRP A 15 23.00 -15.68 -32.45
C TRP A 15 23.99 -16.29 -31.48
N ARG A 16 24.60 -15.49 -30.60
CA ARG A 16 25.45 -16.03 -29.53
C ARG A 16 24.58 -16.51 -28.38
N LYS A 17 24.89 -17.68 -27.82
CA LYS A 17 24.16 -18.23 -26.66
C LYS A 17 24.42 -17.45 -25.36
N THR A 18 25.58 -16.81 -25.25
CA THR A 18 25.99 -16.04 -24.07
C THR A 18 25.98 -14.55 -24.37
N LYS A 19 25.56 -13.75 -23.37
CA LYS A 19 25.64 -12.29 -23.44
C LYS A 19 27.10 -11.86 -23.63
N PHE A 20 27.35 -10.89 -24.51
CA PHE A 20 28.66 -10.28 -24.62
C PHE A 20 29.04 -9.59 -23.31
N ARG A 21 30.35 -9.53 -23.02
CA ARG A 21 30.85 -8.74 -21.89
C ARG A 21 30.48 -7.27 -22.13
N GLN A 22 29.52 -6.77 -21.38
CA GLN A 22 29.13 -5.36 -21.38
C GLN A 22 30.10 -4.61 -20.47
N ASN A 23 31.29 -4.23 -20.98
CA ASN A 23 32.23 -3.38 -20.24
C ASN A 23 31.80 -1.90 -20.33
N THR A 24 30.52 -1.65 -20.07
CA THR A 24 29.86 -0.36 -20.24
C THR A 24 29.41 0.14 -18.88
N ARG A 25 29.74 1.39 -18.58
CA ARG A 25 29.24 2.09 -17.38
C ARG A 25 27.71 2.16 -17.45
N THR A 26 27.03 1.79 -16.36
CA THR A 26 25.60 2.07 -16.19
C THR A 26 25.37 3.57 -16.37
N ARG A 27 24.42 3.95 -17.23
CA ARG A 27 24.17 5.36 -17.56
C ARG A 27 23.91 6.19 -16.28
N CYS A 28 24.32 7.46 -16.29
CA CYS A 28 24.16 8.38 -15.16
C CYS A 28 22.69 8.78 -14.88
N HIS A 29 21.74 8.24 -15.65
CA HIS A 29 20.29 8.44 -15.51
C HIS A 29 19.60 7.08 -15.41
N ASN A 30 18.42 7.03 -14.80
CA ASN A 30 17.68 5.81 -14.46
C ASN A 30 18.39 4.92 -13.41
N ILE A 31 19.22 5.51 -12.55
CA ILE A 31 19.67 4.85 -11.32
C ILE A 31 18.48 4.92 -10.36
N VAL A 32 17.91 3.76 -10.00
CA VAL A 32 16.86 3.68 -8.96
C VAL A 32 17.53 3.97 -7.61
N LEU A 33 17.64 5.25 -7.25
CA LEU A 33 18.24 5.71 -5.99
C LEU A 33 17.28 5.54 -4.80
N ARG A 34 15.98 5.48 -5.07
CA ARG A 34 14.94 5.37 -4.06
C ARG A 34 14.13 4.11 -4.34
N LEU A 35 14.28 3.12 -3.47
CA LEU A 35 13.50 1.90 -3.55
C LEU A 35 12.02 2.19 -3.27
N PRO A 36 11.10 1.50 -3.95
CA PRO A 36 9.70 1.50 -3.56
C PRO A 36 9.57 0.82 -2.20
N GLY A 37 8.88 1.46 -1.28
CA GLY A 37 8.72 0.99 0.10
C GLY A 37 8.06 2.03 0.98
N THR A 38 7.64 1.59 2.17
CA THR A 38 7.18 2.48 3.23
C THR A 38 8.33 3.39 3.67
N LYS A 39 8.00 4.60 4.12
CA LYS A 39 8.97 5.65 4.45
C LYS A 39 8.62 6.29 5.77
N GLY A 40 9.64 6.76 6.49
CA GLY A 40 9.45 7.54 7.69
C GLY A 40 8.71 6.72 8.77
N PRO A 41 7.69 7.28 9.44
CA PRO A 41 7.00 6.57 10.52
C PRO A 41 6.39 5.23 10.13
N ALA A 42 6.11 5.00 8.84
CA ALA A 42 5.54 3.76 8.32
C ALA A 42 6.58 2.64 8.08
N GLU A 43 7.87 2.94 8.18
CA GLU A 43 8.96 1.99 7.94
C GLU A 43 9.05 0.95 9.06
N ASP A 44 8.91 1.38 10.31
CA ASP A 44 9.05 0.53 11.50
C ASP A 44 7.72 -0.14 11.93
N VAL A 45 6.63 0.06 11.20
CA VAL A 45 5.31 -0.45 11.59
C VAL A 45 5.10 -1.86 11.07
N ILE A 46 5.05 -2.82 12.00
CA ILE A 46 4.90 -4.25 11.72
C ILE A 46 3.45 -4.71 11.87
N SER A 47 2.69 -4.09 12.78
CA SER A 47 1.33 -4.51 13.10
C SER A 47 0.33 -3.93 12.09
N PRO A 48 -0.56 -4.76 11.50
CA PRO A 48 -1.61 -4.28 10.60
C PRO A 48 -2.50 -3.21 11.23
N VAL A 49 -2.81 -3.33 12.53
CA VAL A 49 -3.61 -2.34 13.27
C VAL A 49 -2.87 -1.00 13.33
N LYS A 50 -1.58 -1.04 13.66
CA LYS A 50 -0.75 0.17 13.69
C LYS A 50 -0.58 0.78 12.29
N SER A 51 -0.54 -0.03 11.24
CA SER A 51 -0.52 0.46 9.85
C SER A 51 -1.82 1.19 9.50
N TRP A 52 -2.96 0.71 9.99
CA TRP A 52 -4.26 1.37 9.79
C TRP A 52 -4.36 2.71 10.53
N GLU A 53 -3.89 2.76 11.78
CA GLU A 53 -3.84 3.99 12.60
C GLU A 53 -3.00 5.11 11.95
N LEU A 54 -2.04 4.78 11.07
CA LEU A 54 -1.29 5.80 10.31
C LEU A 54 -2.17 6.60 9.33
N PHE A 55 -3.26 5.99 8.85
CA PHE A 55 -4.19 6.64 7.91
C PHE A 55 -5.40 7.24 8.61
N ILE A 56 -5.88 6.60 9.68
CA ILE A 56 -7.05 7.02 10.44
C ILE A 56 -6.59 7.43 11.84
N HIS A 57 -6.32 8.72 12.00
CA HIS A 57 -5.85 9.28 13.25
C HIS A 57 -6.99 9.46 14.25
N ASP A 58 -6.69 9.43 15.55
CA ASP A 58 -7.65 9.62 16.63
C ASP A 58 -8.54 10.86 16.48
N ASN A 59 -8.04 11.96 15.89
CA ASN A 59 -8.86 13.15 15.67
C ASN A 59 -9.96 12.92 14.63
N MET A 60 -9.70 12.10 13.61
CA MET A 60 -10.69 11.72 12.60
C MET A 60 -11.74 10.81 13.22
N ILE A 61 -11.32 9.88 14.07
CA ILE A 61 -12.24 9.01 14.83
C ILE A 61 -13.14 9.85 15.72
N GLN A 62 -12.57 10.79 16.49
CA GLN A 62 -13.35 11.72 17.32
C GLN A 62 -14.36 12.53 16.49
N LEU A 63 -13.93 13.04 15.33
CA LEU A 63 -14.81 13.79 14.43
C LEU A 63 -15.97 12.94 13.90
N ILE A 64 -15.69 11.69 13.54
CA ILE A 64 -16.73 10.73 13.11
C ILE A 64 -17.70 10.47 14.26
N VAL A 65 -17.20 10.18 15.47
CA VAL A 65 -18.04 9.96 16.66
C VAL A 65 -18.92 11.18 16.96
N GLU A 66 -18.36 12.39 16.90
CA GLU A 66 -19.08 13.63 17.17
C GLU A 66 -20.25 13.82 16.18
N PHE A 67 -19.96 13.77 14.88
CA PHE A 67 -21.00 14.00 13.87
C PHE A 67 -22.03 12.87 13.80
N THR A 68 -21.62 11.62 14.01
CA THR A 68 -22.55 10.49 14.07
C THR A 68 -23.47 10.62 15.29
N ASN A 69 -22.94 11.01 16.45
CA ASN A 69 -23.76 11.24 17.65
C ASN A 69 -24.76 12.38 17.47
N ILE A 70 -24.39 13.47 16.80
CA ILE A 70 -25.34 14.55 16.44
C ILE A 70 -26.48 13.99 15.57
N PHE A 71 -26.17 13.10 14.62
CA PHE A 71 -27.19 12.47 13.79
C PHE A 71 -28.07 11.49 14.58
N ILE A 72 -27.47 10.67 15.44
CA ILE A 72 -28.16 9.72 16.31
C ILE A 72 -29.17 10.47 17.19
N GLU A 73 -28.77 11.56 17.85
CA GLU A 73 -29.65 12.39 18.68
C GLU A 73 -30.88 12.89 17.91
N LYS A 74 -30.71 13.31 16.65
CA LYS A 74 -31.82 13.75 15.80
C LYS A 74 -32.75 12.59 15.39
N SER A 75 -32.19 11.40 15.21
CA SER A 75 -32.94 10.21 14.78
C SER A 75 -33.57 9.43 15.95
N ALA A 76 -33.05 9.58 17.17
CA ALA A 76 -33.45 8.82 18.35
C ALA A 76 -34.95 8.82 18.64
N PRO A 77 -35.71 9.93 18.48
CA PRO A 77 -37.16 9.94 18.70
C PRO A 77 -37.94 9.00 17.77
N ASN A 78 -37.35 8.58 16.64
CA ASN A 78 -37.99 7.66 15.70
C ASN A 78 -37.93 6.19 16.16
N PHE A 79 -37.18 5.90 17.22
CA PHE A 79 -36.98 4.54 17.72
C PHE A 79 -37.65 4.36 19.08
N THR A 80 -38.35 3.23 19.25
CA THR A 80 -38.99 2.89 20.53
C THR A 80 -38.00 2.30 21.53
N ARG A 81 -36.94 1.63 21.05
CA ARG A 81 -35.93 1.00 21.90
C ARG A 81 -34.68 1.87 21.96
N GLU A 82 -34.23 2.17 23.17
CA GLU A 82 -33.03 2.97 23.42
C GLU A 82 -31.78 2.41 22.73
N ARG A 83 -31.64 1.07 22.69
CA ARG A 83 -30.48 0.41 22.05
C ARG A 83 -30.38 0.66 20.55
N ASP A 84 -31.48 0.97 19.88
CA ASP A 84 -31.53 1.11 18.42
C ASP A 84 -30.99 2.49 17.98
N ALA A 85 -30.88 3.45 18.91
CA ALA A 85 -30.30 4.78 18.71
C ALA A 85 -29.31 5.14 19.83
N ARG A 86 -28.51 4.16 20.25
CA ARG A 86 -27.45 4.40 21.24
C ARG A 86 -26.34 5.23 20.63
N LYS A 87 -25.78 6.16 21.41
CA LYS A 87 -24.59 6.92 21.02
C LYS A 87 -23.42 6.00 20.73
N MET A 88 -22.63 6.39 19.75
CA MET A 88 -21.42 5.72 19.30
C MET A 88 -20.23 6.07 20.21
N ASP A 89 -19.39 5.08 20.47
CA ASP A 89 -18.13 5.20 21.22
C ASP A 89 -16.91 5.06 20.26
N PRO A 90 -15.77 5.74 20.48
CA PRO A 90 -14.59 5.58 19.63
C PRO A 90 -14.11 4.13 19.53
N LEU A 91 -14.29 3.32 20.58
CA LEU A 91 -13.94 1.90 20.55
C LEU A 91 -14.77 1.11 19.54
N GLU A 92 -16.03 1.49 19.34
CA GLU A 92 -16.90 0.85 18.35
C GLU A 92 -16.38 1.10 16.93
N ILE A 93 -15.80 2.28 16.65
CA ILE A 93 -15.20 2.58 15.34
C ILE A 93 -13.98 1.68 15.06
N HIS A 94 -13.18 1.39 16.08
CA HIS A 94 -12.07 0.45 15.94
C HIS A 94 -12.51 -1.01 15.75
N ALA A 95 -13.77 -1.33 16.06
CA ALA A 95 -14.34 -2.66 15.98
C ALA A 95 -15.22 -2.91 14.74
N LEU A 96 -15.57 -1.84 13.99
CA LEU A 96 -16.32 -1.91 12.73
C LEU A 96 -15.47 -2.45 11.57
#